data_AF-A0A9P8KZ08-F1
#
_entry.id   AF-A0A9P8KZ08-F1
#
_cell.length_a   1.000
_cell.length_b   1.000
_cell.length_c   1.000
_cell.angle_alpha   90.00
_cell.angle_beta   90.00
_cell.angle_gamma   90.00
#
_symmetry.space_group_name_H-M   'P 1'
#
loop_
_entity.id
_entity.type
_entity.pdbx_description
1 polymer ?
#
loop_
_entity_poly.entity_id
_entity_poly.type
_entity_poly.pdbx_seq_one_letter_code
_entity_poly.pdbx_strand_id
1 'polypeptide(L)'
;MRSAKDRQSSYEYHEAASREAASRAAWAAFAEGASSSTRPTSSPTKSEQAIKHLNKEYSNVLDQSDMVSAMEVMENNVKAAIFLCMEEGDTRDAWLVNQIRRVNMMG
;
A
#
# COMPACT_ATOMS: atom_id res chain seq x y z
N MET A 1 -14.07 -60.24 18.36
CA MET A 1 -14.22 -59.26 17.26
C MET A 1 -13.95 -57.88 17.84
N ARG A 2 -12.80 -57.25 17.54
CA ARG A 2 -12.41 -55.95 18.13
C ARG A 2 -13.10 -54.81 17.38
N SER A 3 -13.82 -53.99 18.14
CA SER A 3 -14.74 -52.95 17.69
C SER A 3 -14.09 -51.91 16.78
N ALA A 4 -14.73 -51.66 15.62
CA ALA A 4 -14.37 -50.58 14.69
C ALA A 4 -14.45 -49.17 15.33
N LYS A 5 -15.19 -49.05 16.45
CA LYS A 5 -15.37 -47.80 17.21
C LYS A 5 -14.09 -47.33 17.92
N ASP A 6 -13.23 -48.24 18.37
CA ASP A 6 -11.96 -47.90 19.04
C ASP A 6 -10.93 -47.28 18.08
N ARG A 7 -10.96 -47.69 16.81
CA ARG A 7 -10.08 -47.12 15.79
C ARG A 7 -10.46 -45.69 15.45
N GLN A 8 -11.74 -45.39 15.33
CA GLN A 8 -12.20 -44.07 14.90
C GLN A 8 -11.95 -42.98 15.97
N SER A 9 -12.16 -43.33 17.25
CA SER A 9 -11.84 -42.47 18.39
C SER A 9 -10.35 -42.14 18.48
N SER A 10 -9.48 -43.11 18.16
CA SER A 10 -8.02 -42.90 18.14
C SER A 10 -7.58 -41.91 17.06
N TYR A 11 -8.23 -41.91 15.89
CA TYR A 11 -7.93 -40.94 14.83
C TYR A 11 -8.37 -39.52 15.20
N GLU A 12 -9.57 -39.36 15.75
CA GLU A 12 -10.08 -38.04 16.16
C GLU A 12 -9.24 -37.42 17.29
N TYR A 13 -8.68 -38.25 18.19
CA TYR A 13 -7.78 -37.79 19.25
C TYR A 13 -6.42 -37.31 18.73
N HIS A 14 -5.84 -38.04 17.77
CA HIS A 14 -4.58 -37.64 17.14
C HIS A 14 -4.72 -36.37 16.31
N GLU A 15 -5.86 -36.18 15.64
CA GLU A 15 -6.12 -34.99 14.82
C GLU A 15 -6.37 -33.73 15.68
N ALA A 16 -7.06 -33.87 16.81
CA ALA A 16 -7.24 -32.79 17.77
C ALA A 16 -5.91 -32.34 18.40
N ALA A 17 -5.06 -33.27 18.80
CA ALA A 17 -3.73 -32.97 19.34
C ALA A 17 -2.82 -32.28 18.31
N SER A 18 -2.92 -32.67 17.03
CA SER A 18 -2.16 -32.05 15.94
C SER A 18 -2.62 -30.61 15.66
N ARG A 19 -3.93 -30.34 15.76
CA ARG A 19 -4.50 -28.98 15.63
C ARG A 19 -4.11 -28.07 16.80
N GLU A 20 -4.10 -28.57 18.04
CA GLU A 20 -3.66 -27.81 19.20
C GLU A 20 -2.15 -27.53 19.20
N ALA A 21 -1.34 -28.48 18.74
CA ALA A 21 0.10 -28.29 18.57
C ALA A 21 0.42 -27.25 17.48
N ALA A 22 -0.30 -27.28 16.35
CA ALA A 22 -0.17 -26.28 15.29
C ALA A 22 -0.61 -24.88 15.75
N SER A 23 -1.68 -24.79 16.55
CA SER A 23 -2.13 -23.51 17.12
C SER A 23 -1.11 -22.94 18.10
N ARG A 24 -0.55 -23.76 19.00
CA ARG A 24 0.49 -23.33 19.94
C ARG A 24 1.78 -22.87 19.25
N ALA A 25 2.20 -23.54 18.17
CA ALA A 25 3.36 -23.13 17.38
C ALA A 25 3.12 -21.78 16.66
N ALA A 26 1.91 -21.55 16.13
CA ALA A 26 1.56 -20.29 15.48
C ALA A 26 1.53 -19.10 16.47
N TRP A 27 1.00 -19.32 17.69
CA TRP A 27 1.02 -18.29 18.74
C TRP A 27 2.43 -18.01 19.27
N ALA A 28 3.29 -19.03 19.38
CA ALA A 28 4.69 -18.85 19.77
C ALA A 28 5.49 -18.04 18.74
N ALA A 29 5.26 -18.26 17.44
CA ALA A 29 5.89 -17.49 16.37
C ALA A 29 5.48 -16.01 16.35
N PHE A 30 4.24 -15.71 16.76
CA PHE A 30 3.76 -14.33 16.94
C PHE A 30 4.37 -13.66 18.19
N ALA A 31 4.56 -14.40 19.28
CA ALA A 31 5.06 -13.88 20.56
C ALA A 31 6.60 -13.66 20.58
N GLU A 32 7.37 -14.45 19.83
CA GLU A 32 8.85 -14.39 19.82
C GLU A 32 9.46 -13.47 18.76
N GLY A 33 8.76 -12.39 18.36
CA GLY A 33 9.44 -11.27 17.70
C GLY A 33 9.73 -11.43 16.21
N ALA A 34 9.02 -12.31 15.49
CA ALA A 34 8.89 -12.16 14.05
C ALA A 34 7.84 -11.06 13.76
N SER A 35 8.24 -9.81 13.88
CA SER A 35 7.56 -8.67 13.24
C SER A 35 7.73 -8.77 11.72
N SER A 36 7.36 -9.91 11.14
CA SER A 36 7.11 -10.04 9.71
C SER A 36 5.70 -9.54 9.48
N SER A 37 5.54 -8.22 9.60
CA SER A 37 4.53 -7.52 8.81
C SER A 37 4.92 -7.76 7.35
N THR A 38 4.47 -8.87 6.78
CA THR A 38 4.38 -9.04 5.33
C THR A 38 3.28 -8.12 4.83
N ARG A 39 3.44 -6.81 5.07
CA ARG A 39 2.71 -5.81 4.32
C ARG A 39 3.15 -6.06 2.88
N PRO A 40 2.26 -6.43 1.96
CA PRO A 40 2.64 -6.49 0.57
C PRO A 40 3.22 -5.12 0.24
N THR A 41 4.52 -5.07 -0.05
CA THR A 41 5.17 -3.89 -0.58
C THR A 41 4.75 -3.81 -2.04
N SER A 42 3.47 -3.55 -2.28
CA SER A 42 3.01 -3.14 -3.60
C SER A 42 3.88 -1.97 -4.01
N SER A 43 4.57 -2.11 -5.15
CA SER A 43 5.33 -1.00 -5.71
C SER A 43 4.39 0.20 -5.83
N PRO A 44 4.81 1.39 -5.38
CA PRO A 44 3.94 2.55 -5.41
C PRO A 44 3.52 2.80 -6.85
N THR A 45 2.24 3.07 -7.05
CA THR A 45 1.68 3.46 -8.34
C THR A 45 2.36 4.75 -8.83
N LYS A 46 2.29 5.02 -10.14
CA LYS A 46 2.86 6.25 -10.70
C LYS A 46 2.26 7.51 -10.05
N SER A 47 0.97 7.45 -9.72
CA SER A 47 0.28 8.50 -8.96
C SER A 47 0.90 8.71 -7.58
N GLU A 48 1.06 7.65 -6.78
CA GLU A 48 1.68 7.75 -5.44
C GLU A 48 3.13 8.25 -5.50
N GLN A 49 3.90 7.80 -6.51
CA GLN A 49 5.26 8.30 -6.74
C GLN A 49 5.26 9.79 -7.08
N ALA A 50 4.37 10.24 -7.97
CA ALA A 50 4.25 11.63 -8.36
C ALA A 50 3.82 12.51 -7.17
N ILE A 51 2.83 12.07 -6.37
CA ILE A 51 2.38 12.78 -5.16
C ILE A 51 3.52 12.90 -4.14
N LYS A 52 4.35 11.86 -4.00
CA LYS A 52 5.51 11.91 -3.10
C LYS A 52 6.55 12.93 -3.56
N HIS A 53 6.85 12.98 -4.86
CA HIS A 53 7.73 14.00 -5.45
C HIS A 53 7.14 15.40 -5.29
N LEU A 54 5.85 15.56 -5.58
CA LEU A 54 5.13 16.82 -5.43
C LEU A 54 5.24 17.37 -4.01
N ASN A 55 4.95 16.55 -3.00
CA ASN A 55 5.05 16.95 -1.59
C ASN A 55 6.48 17.31 -1.17
N LYS A 56 7.50 16.64 -1.72
CA LYS A 56 8.89 16.91 -1.37
C LYS A 56 9.36 18.25 -1.94
N GLU A 57 8.99 18.55 -3.18
CA GLU A 57 9.57 19.66 -3.94
C GLU A 57 8.71 20.93 -3.89
N TYR A 58 7.38 20.80 -3.81
CA TYR A 58 6.45 21.93 -3.93
C TYR A 58 5.74 22.31 -2.64
N SER A 59 5.86 21.54 -1.55
CA SER A 59 5.19 21.86 -0.26
C SER A 59 5.60 23.21 0.36
N ASN A 60 6.79 23.72 0.01
CA ASN A 60 7.28 25.01 0.46
C ASN A 60 7.01 26.15 -0.54
N VAL A 61 6.52 25.83 -1.74
CA VAL A 61 6.36 26.77 -2.86
C VAL A 61 4.88 27.03 -3.15
N LEU A 62 4.07 25.97 -3.14
CA LEU A 62 2.63 26.04 -3.35
C LEU A 62 1.91 26.22 -2.01
N ASP A 63 0.77 26.91 -2.05
CA ASP A 63 -0.11 27.00 -0.91
C ASP A 63 -0.91 25.69 -0.72
N GLN A 64 -1.64 25.59 0.39
CA GLN A 64 -2.40 24.37 0.69
C GLN A 64 -3.48 24.08 -0.36
N SER A 65 -4.08 25.12 -0.95
CA SER A 65 -5.12 24.96 -1.97
C SER A 65 -4.54 24.40 -3.27
N ASP A 66 -3.45 24.99 -3.76
CA ASP A 66 -2.78 24.55 -4.99
C ASP A 66 -2.16 23.17 -4.82
N MET A 67 -1.68 22.82 -3.62
CA MET A 67 -1.22 21.47 -3.31
C MET A 67 -2.33 20.42 -3.44
N VAL A 68 -3.55 20.73 -2.99
CA VAL A 68 -4.70 19.82 -3.13
C VAL A 68 -5.05 19.65 -4.61
N SER A 69 -5.19 20.74 -5.35
CA SER A 69 -5.46 20.68 -6.80
C SER A 69 -4.34 19.95 -7.55
N ALA A 70 -3.09 20.12 -7.13
CA ALA A 70 -1.97 19.39 -7.71
C ALA A 70 -2.03 17.88 -7.43
N MET A 71 -2.50 17.47 -6.24
CA MET A 71 -2.74 16.05 -5.95
C MET A 71 -3.84 15.47 -6.84
N GLU A 72 -4.93 16.21 -7.06
CA GLU A 72 -6.00 15.81 -7.99
C GLU A 72 -5.48 15.65 -9.43
N VAL A 73 -4.58 16.53 -9.87
CA VAL A 73 -3.89 16.38 -11.17
C VAL A 73 -3.11 15.06 -11.24
N MET A 74 -2.46 14.66 -10.14
CA MET A 74 -1.64 13.44 -10.06
C MET A 74 -2.44 12.15 -9.86
N GLU A 75 -3.72 12.21 -9.50
CA GLU A 75 -4.60 11.03 -9.53
C GLU A 75 -4.70 10.44 -10.94
N ASN A 76 -4.55 11.27 -11.97
CA ASN A 76 -4.47 10.80 -13.34
C ASN A 76 -3.09 10.16 -13.62
N ASN A 77 -3.08 8.84 -13.76
CA ASN A 77 -1.86 8.05 -14.03
C ASN A 77 -1.04 8.54 -15.23
N VAL A 78 -1.66 9.10 -16.28
CA VAL A 78 -0.95 9.64 -17.44
C VAL A 78 -0.24 10.94 -17.09
N LYS A 79 -0.94 11.86 -16.41
CA LYS A 79 -0.37 13.14 -15.96
C LYS A 79 0.75 12.93 -14.94
N ALA A 80 0.55 11.99 -14.01
CA ALA A 80 1.59 11.58 -13.06
C ALA A 80 2.84 11.03 -13.76
N ALA A 81 2.67 10.19 -14.79
CA ALA A 81 3.80 9.70 -15.59
C ALA A 81 4.52 10.85 -16.31
N ILE A 82 3.79 11.78 -16.92
CA ILE A 82 4.38 12.94 -17.59
C ILE A 82 5.18 13.79 -16.60
N PHE A 83 4.62 14.07 -15.42
CA PHE A 83 5.29 14.83 -14.37
C PHE A 83 6.59 14.16 -13.91
N LEU A 84 6.57 12.84 -13.70
CA LEU A 84 7.75 12.06 -13.30
C LEU A 84 8.81 11.96 -14.41
N CYS A 85 8.42 12.07 -15.67
CA CYS A 85 9.35 12.05 -16.82
C CYS A 85 9.96 13.43 -17.11
N MET A 86 9.37 14.51 -16.60
CA MET A 86 9.90 15.86 -16.78
C MET A 86 11.08 16.08 -15.83
N GLU A 87 12.14 16.71 -16.36
CA GLU A 87 13.25 17.17 -15.53
C GLU A 87 12.79 18.27 -14.57
N GLU A 88 13.44 18.32 -13.41
CA GLU A 88 13.17 19.35 -12.41
C GLU A 88 13.54 20.73 -12.99
N GLY A 89 12.63 21.70 -12.87
CA GLY A 89 12.86 23.08 -13.30
C GLY A 89 11.62 23.76 -13.88
N ASP A 90 11.84 24.95 -14.44
CA ASP A 90 10.80 25.91 -14.84
C ASP A 90 9.73 25.30 -15.76
N THR A 91 10.10 24.35 -16.62
CA THR A 91 9.16 23.72 -17.56
C THR A 91 8.15 22.83 -16.83
N ARG A 92 8.61 22.03 -15.86
CA ARG A 92 7.74 21.18 -15.05
C ARG A 92 6.85 22.02 -14.15
N ASP A 93 7.40 23.09 -13.58
CA ASP A 93 6.68 24.04 -12.73
C ASP A 93 5.57 24.74 -13.51
N ALA A 94 5.88 25.29 -14.69
CA ALA A 94 4.91 25.95 -15.56
C ALA A 94 3.81 24.97 -16.01
N TRP A 95 4.18 23.73 -16.34
CA TRP A 95 3.21 22.70 -16.67
C TRP A 95 2.29 22.40 -15.50
N LEU A 96 2.82 22.23 -14.29
CA LEU A 96 2.05 21.95 -13.08
C LEU A 96 1.07 23.07 -12.77
N VAL A 97 1.53 24.33 -12.77
CA VAL A 97 0.68 25.52 -12.57
C VAL A 97 -0.45 25.59 -13.60
N ASN A 98 -0.17 25.28 -14.86
CA ASN A 98 -1.19 25.23 -15.90
C ASN A 98 -2.21 24.10 -15.66
N GLN A 99 -1.80 22.95 -15.13
CA GLN A 99 -2.73 21.88 -14.77
C GLN A 99 -3.62 22.27 -13.58
N ILE A 100 -3.05 22.86 -12.53
CA ILE A 100 -3.78 23.33 -11.35
C ILE A 100 -4.84 24.35 -11.77
N ARG A 101 -4.46 25.34 -12.59
CA ARG A 101 -5.41 26.34 -13.11
C ARG A 101 -6.59 25.70 -13.85
N ARG A 102 -6.34 24.66 -14.65
CA ARG A 102 -7.42 23.95 -15.37
C ARG A 102 -8.38 23.24 -14.43
N VAL A 103 -7.88 22.64 -13.35
CA VAL A 103 -8.71 22.00 -12.33
C VAL A 103 -9.55 23.05 -11.61
N ASN A 104 -8.93 24.15 -11.17
CA ASN A 104 -9.63 25.23 -10.47
C ASN A 104 -10.63 26.01 -11.37
N MET A 105 -10.51 25.92 -12.70
CA MET A 105 -11.48 26.50 -13.63
C MET A 105 -12.67 25.57 -13.93
N MET A 106 -12.61 24.29 -13.55
CA MET A 106 -13.67 23.30 -13.80
C MET A 106 -14.44 22.88 -12.53
N GLY A 107 -13.95 23.24 -11.34
CA GLY A 107 -14.66 23.08 -10.05
C GLY A 107 -15.41 24.34 -9.65
#